data_AF-A0AAW8B774-F1
#
_entry.id   AF-A0AAW8B774-F1
#
_cell.length_a   1.000
_cell.length_b   1.000
_cell.length_c   1.000
_cell.angle_alpha   90.00
_cell.angle_beta   90.00
_cell.angle_gamma   90.00
#
_symmetry.space_group_name_H-M   'P 1'
#
loop_
_entity.id
_entity.type
_entity.pdbx_description
1 polymer ?
#
loop_
_entity_poly.entity_id
_entity_poly.type
_entity_poly.pdbx_seq_one_letter_code
_entity_poly.pdbx_strand_id
1 'polypeptide(L)' 'MNVTVEQLTEKLKTLPENFLERVWGYIDGLSEEEIDLEIPEWQKNEVRERIEEYKRNPGSLTDMNDVFSEIDRELDEN' A
#
# COMPACT_ATOMS: atom_id res chain seq x y z
N MET A 1 -6.80 11.47 -19.64
CA MET A 1 -5.89 11.01 -20.71
C MET A 1 -6.38 9.64 -21.12
N ASN A 2 -6.81 9.45 -22.37
CA ASN A 2 -7.29 8.15 -22.85
C ASN A 2 -6.12 7.42 -23.48
N VAL A 3 -5.71 6.31 -22.86
CA VAL A 3 -4.65 5.43 -23.37
C VAL A 3 -5.34 4.31 -24.16
N THR A 4 -4.89 4.04 -25.40
CA THR A 4 -5.43 2.93 -26.20
C THR A 4 -4.69 1.62 -25.92
N VAL A 5 -5.33 0.49 -26.26
CA VAL A 5 -4.72 -0.84 -26.13
C VAL A 5 -3.45 -0.96 -26.97
N GLU A 6 -3.44 -0.36 -28.16
CA GLU A 6 -2.27 -0.32 -29.03
C GLU A 6 -1.11 0.44 -28.37
N GLN A 7 -1.39 1.60 -27.76
CA GLN A 7 -0.37 2.39 -27.07
C GLN A 7 0.24 1.66 -25.86
N LEU A 8 -0.60 0.92 -25.12
CA LEU A 8 -0.16 0.05 -24.04
C LEU A 8 0.73 -1.08 -24.56
N THR A 9 0.30 -1.76 -25.63
CA THR A 9 1.02 -2.88 -26.23
C THR A 9 2.42 -2.47 -26.70
N GLU A 10 2.53 -1.32 -27.40
CA GLU A 10 3.82 -0.83 -27.87
C GLU A 10 4.75 -0.45 -26.71
N LYS A 11 4.22 0.09 -25.62
CA LYS A 11 5.03 0.37 -24.43
C LYS A 11 5.55 -0.90 -23.77
N LEU A 12 4.70 -1.91 -23.61
CA LEU A 12 5.08 -3.18 -23.00
C LEU A 12 6.20 -3.87 -23.78
N LYS A 13 6.15 -3.87 -25.12
CA LYS A 13 7.22 -4.43 -25.97
C LYS A 13 8.59 -3.78 -25.76
N THR A 14 8.63 -2.54 -25.29
CA THR A 14 9.88 -1.78 -25.10
C THR A 14 10.42 -1.85 -23.67
N LEU A 15 9.70 -2.50 -22.75
CA LEU A 15 10.14 -2.61 -21.36
C LEU A 15 11.23 -3.68 -21.20
N PRO A 16 12.19 -3.48 -20.28
CA PRO A 16 13.12 -4.54 -19.89
C PRO A 16 12.37 -5.71 -19.23
N GLU A 17 12.90 -6.93 -19.38
CA GLU A 17 12.27 -8.17 -18.90
C GLU A 17 11.92 -8.13 -17.40
N ASN A 18 12.79 -7.59 -16.55
CA ASN A 18 12.53 -7.49 -15.11
C ASN A 18 11.33 -6.56 -14.77
N PHE A 19 10.95 -5.64 -15.67
CA PHE A 19 9.75 -4.84 -15.51
C PHE A 19 8.51 -5.54 -16.06
N LEU A 20 8.65 -6.41 -17.06
CA LEU A 20 7.56 -7.24 -17.56
C LEU A 20 7.05 -8.20 -16.49
N GLU A 21 7.93 -8.81 -15.70
CA GLU A 21 7.56 -9.64 -14.54
C GLU A 21 6.74 -8.85 -13.52
N ARG A 22 7.12 -7.61 -13.25
CA ARG A 22 6.37 -6.73 -12.33
C ARG A 22 5.00 -6.35 -12.89
N VAL A 23 4.91 -6.04 -14.18
CA VAL A 23 3.63 -5.76 -14.86
C VAL A 23 2.73 -6.98 -14.82
N TRP A 24 3.28 -8.17 -15.03
CA TRP A 24 2.55 -9.44 -14.94
C TRP A 24 1.90 -9.62 -13.57
N GLY A 25 2.63 -9.38 -12.47
CA GLY A 25 2.06 -9.44 -11.12
C GLY A 25 0.91 -8.46 -10.88
N TYR A 26 0.94 -7.27 -11.49
CA TYR A 26 -0.19 -6.33 -11.42
C TYR A 26 -1.40 -6.81 -12.23
N ILE A 27 -1.17 -7.41 -13.41
CA ILE A 27 -2.25 -7.97 -14.22
C ILE A 27 -2.90 -9.14 -13.49
N ASP A 28 -2.12 -10.04 -12.90
CA ASP A 28 -2.61 -11.16 -12.09
C ASP A 28 -3.50 -10.64 -10.94
N GLY A 29 -3.05 -9.63 -10.19
CA GLY A 29 -3.83 -9.03 -9.11
C GLY A 29 -5.10 -8.29 -9.57
N LEU A 30 -5.18 -7.84 -10.82
CA LEU A 30 -6.38 -7.25 -11.42
C LEU A 30 -7.34 -8.31 -12.00
N SER A 31 -6.82 -9.52 -12.24
CA SER A 31 -7.57 -10.64 -12.82
C SER A 31 -8.30 -11.47 -11.76
N GLU A 32 -8.00 -11.25 -10.49
CA GLU A 32 -8.80 -11.74 -9.37
C GLU A 32 -10.14 -10.97 -9.34
N GLU A 33 -11.16 -11.53 -10.00
CA GLU A 33 -12.52 -10.95 -10.10
C GLU A 33 -13.18 -10.66 -8.73
N GLU A 34 -12.69 -11.30 -7.67
CA GLU A 34 -12.97 -10.97 -6.28
C GLU A 34 -11.65 -11.05 -5.51
N ILE A 35 -10.93 -9.92 -5.41
CA ILE A 35 -10.13 -9.74 -4.19
C ILE A 35 -11.18 -9.73 -3.08
N ASP A 36 -11.27 -10.83 -2.33
CA ASP A 36 -12.04 -10.87 -1.11
C ASP A 36 -11.35 -9.93 -0.13
N LEU A 37 -11.71 -8.64 -0.23
CA LEU A 37 -11.29 -7.56 0.65
C LEU A 37 -11.96 -7.70 2.03
N GLU A 38 -12.38 -8.91 2.42
CA GLU A 38 -12.83 -9.18 3.77
C GLU A 38 -11.69 -8.88 4.73
N ILE A 39 -11.75 -7.68 5.31
CA ILE A 39 -10.84 -7.24 6.35
C ILE A 39 -10.95 -8.26 7.49
N PRO A 40 -9.86 -8.98 7.84
CA PRO A 40 -9.88 -9.96 8.90
C PRO A 40 -10.34 -9.34 10.22
N GLU A 41 -11.07 -10.11 11.03
CA GLU A 41 -11.65 -9.57 12.27
C GLU A 41 -10.57 -9.06 13.25
N TRP A 42 -9.37 -9.64 13.23
CA TRP A 42 -8.26 -9.16 14.05
C TRP A 42 -7.84 -7.72 13.70
N GLN A 43 -7.87 -7.33 12.41
CA GLN A 43 -7.56 -5.96 11.99
C GLN A 43 -8.64 -4.99 12.45
N LYS A 44 -9.91 -5.41 12.37
CA LYS A 44 -11.03 -4.61 12.89
C LYS A 44 -10.94 -4.44 14.42
N ASN A 45 -10.53 -5.50 15.13
CA ASN A 45 -10.34 -5.48 16.58
C ASN A 45 -9.21 -4.52 16.97
N GLU A 46 -8.07 -4.59 16.29
CA GLU A 46 -6.93 -3.69 16.51
C GLU A 46 -7.34 -2.21 16.37
N VAL A 47 -8.05 -1.87 15.29
CA VAL A 47 -8.53 -0.49 15.08
C VAL A 47 -9.51 -0.07 16.19
N ARG A 48 -10.41 -0.98 16.61
CA ARG A 48 -11.36 -0.70 17.69
C ARG A 48 -10.66 -0.46 19.02
N GLU A 49 -9.65 -1.25 19.34
CA GLU A 49 -8.84 -1.10 20.56
C GLU A 49 -8.10 0.23 20.58
N ARG A 50 -7.46 0.61 19.46
CA ARG A 50 -6.78 1.90 19.32
C ARG A 50 -7.71 3.09 19.48
N ILE A 51 -8.93 3.01 18.92
CA ILE A 51 -9.94 4.07 19.08
C ILE A 51 -10.36 4.21 20.55
N GLU A 52 -10.59 3.10 21.26
CA GLU A 52 -10.94 3.12 22.67
C GLU A 52 -9.79 3.60 23.56
N GLU A 53 -8.55 3.24 23.23
CA GLU A 53 -7.36 3.77 23.90
C GLU A 53 -7.24 5.28 23.71
N TYR A 54 -7.41 5.77 22.48
CA TYR A 54 -7.40 7.21 22.19
C TYR A 54 -8.49 7.97 22.97
N LYS A 55 -9.72 7.44 23.01
CA LYS A 55 -10.81 8.07 23.79
C LYS A 55 -10.48 8.18 25.27
N ARG A 56 -9.77 7.19 25.83
CA ARG A 56 -9.33 7.19 27.23
C ARG A 56 -8.13 8.11 27.46
N ASN A 57 -7.20 8.16 26.51
CA ASN A 57 -5.92 8.87 26.61
C ASN A 57 -5.65 9.71 25.36
N PRO A 58 -6.37 10.83 25.13
CA PRO A 58 -6.22 11.59 23.89
C PRO A 58 -4.82 12.22 23.68
N GLY A 59 -4.03 12.34 24.75
CA GLY A 59 -2.63 12.78 24.69
C GLY A 59 -1.62 11.68 24.36
N SER A 60 -2.06 10.43 24.12
CA SER A 60 -1.18 9.33 23.68
C SER A 60 -0.91 9.33 22.18
N LEU A 61 -1.49 10.28 21.43
CA LEU A 61 -1.19 10.44 20.02
C LEU A 61 0.24 10.91 19.84
N THR A 62 1.05 10.09 19.16
CA THR A 62 2.34 10.53 18.64
C THR A 62 2.11 11.54 17.52
N ASP A 63 2.85 12.65 17.55
CA ASP A 63 2.83 13.60 16.43
C ASP A 63 3.32 12.89 15.17
N MET A 64 2.57 13.03 14.08
CA MET A 64 2.91 12.37 12.81
C MET A 64 4.27 12.84 12.29
N ASN A 65 4.69 14.07 12.59
CA ASN A 65 6.01 14.58 12.26
C ASN A 65 7.13 13.88 13.04
N ASP A 66 6.87 13.51 14.30
CA ASP A 66 7.83 12.78 15.13
C ASP A 66 8.03 11.36 14.59
N VAL A 67 6.94 10.70 14.15
CA VAL A 67 7.01 9.38 13.52
C VAL A 67 7.81 9.42 12.21
N PHE A 68 7.55 10.40 11.34
CA PHE A 68 8.29 10.51 10.08
C PHE A 68 9.77 10.79 10.30
N SER A 69 10.10 11.67 11.26
CA SER A 69 11.49 11.99 11.56
C SER A 69 12.24 10.89 12.34
N GLU A 70 11.54 9.93 12.93
CA GLU A 70 12.12 8.68 13.47
C GLU A 70 12.41 7.68 12.34
N ILE A 71 11.45 7.49 11.42
CA ILE A 71 11.64 6.64 10.23
C ILE A 71 12.81 7.14 9.38
N ASP A 72 12.89 8.45 9.10
CA ASP A 72 13.98 9.02 8.30
C ASP A 72 15.35 8.78 8.97
N ARG A 73 15.43 8.88 10.31
CA ARG A 73 16.65 8.55 11.07
C ARG A 73 17.04 7.09 10.94
N GLU A 74 16.09 6.17 11.09
CA GLU A 74 16.35 4.73 10.96
C GLU A 74 16.80 4.33 9.54
N LEU A 75 16.32 5.05 8.52
CA LEU A 75 16.69 4.84 7.13
C LEU A 75 18.05 5.47 6.76
N ASP A 76 18.43 6.58 7.38
CA ASP A 76 19.71 7.27 7.15
C ASP A 76 20.89 6.66 7.96
N GLU A 77 20.60 5.86 8.99
CA GLU A 77 21.61 5.18 9.82
C GLU A 77 22.07 3.80 9.26
N ASN A 78 21.61 3.41 8.06
CA ASN A 78 22.04 2.20 7.32
C ASN A 78 22.69 2.53 5.96
#